data_AF-A0AAV4HIF9-F1
#
_entry.id   AF-A0AAV4HIF9-F1
#
_cell.length_a   1.000
_cell.length_b   1.000
_cell.length_c   1.000
_cell.angle_alpha   90.00
_cell.angle_beta   90.00
_cell.angle_gamma   90.00
#
_symmetry.space_group_name_H-M   'P 1'
#
loop_
_entity.id
_entity.type
_entity.pdbx_description
1 polymer ?
#
loop_
_entity_poly.entity_id
_entity_poly.type
_entity_poly.pdbx_seq_one_letter_code
_entity_poly.pdbx_strand_id
1 'polypeptide(L)'
;MQRKHLSLHILKIRWRLFGHILRRDIEIPANKSMEAYFVRKGGKFLGRPITTLPNALNKDLSRLPTGELRLKTNEDLDHLRSIAQDRQQWKGLTTKIREAAEASRSED
;
A
#
# COMPACT_ATOMS: atom_id res chain seq x y z
N MET A 1 7.95 -16.90 22.67
CA MET A 1 7.49 -16.58 21.29
C MET A 1 6.47 -15.45 21.38
N GLN A 2 6.85 -14.19 21.11
CA GLN A 2 5.91 -13.06 21.15
C GLN A 2 4.81 -13.25 20.09
N ARG A 3 3.54 -13.26 20.49
CA ARG A 3 2.40 -13.27 19.55
C ARG A 3 2.42 -11.96 18.75
N LYS A 4 2.86 -12.02 17.50
CA LYS A 4 2.68 -10.90 16.58
C LYS A 4 1.20 -10.78 16.26
N HIS A 5 0.65 -9.59 16.44
CA HIS A 5 -0.76 -9.34 16.16
C HIS A 5 -1.09 -9.60 14.68
N LEU A 6 -2.20 -10.28 14.40
CA LEU A 6 -2.57 -10.71 13.05
C LEU A 6 -2.65 -9.54 12.06
N SER A 7 -3.13 -8.37 12.50
CA SER A 7 -3.20 -7.17 11.65
C SER A 7 -1.83 -6.69 11.17
N LEU A 8 -0.81 -6.71 12.02
CA LEU A 8 0.57 -6.33 11.67
C LEU A 8 1.19 -7.36 10.72
N HIS A 9 0.85 -8.64 10.88
CA HIS A 9 1.28 -9.69 9.97
C HIS A 9 0.68 -9.52 8.56
N ILE A 10 -0.63 -9.25 8.48
CA ILE A 10 -1.33 -8.99 7.22
C ILE A 10 -0.76 -7.75 6.53
N LEU A 11 -0.52 -6.65 7.28
CA LEU A 11 0.11 -5.44 6.75
C LEU A 11 1.46 -5.76 6.13
N LYS A 12 2.33 -6.48 6.84
CA LYS A 12 3.65 -6.86 6.33
C LYS A 12 3.56 -7.66 5.03
N ILE A 13 2.68 -8.65 4.95
CA ILE A 13 2.51 -9.48 3.74
C ILE A 13 2.03 -8.61 2.57
N ARG A 14 1.04 -7.74 2.81
CA ARG A 14 0.48 -6.83 1.80
C ARG A 14 1.57 -5.98 1.17
N TRP A 15 2.39 -5.31 1.97
CA TRP A 15 3.48 -4.44 1.49
C TRP A 15 4.61 -5.23 0.83
N ARG A 16 4.89 -6.46 1.29
CA ARG A 16 5.86 -7.35 0.62
C ARG A 16 5.39 -7.76 -0.77
N LEU A 17 4.11 -8.16 -0.89
CA LEU A 17 3.52 -8.55 -2.17
C LEU A 17 3.42 -7.34 -3.11
N PHE A 18 2.97 -6.21 -2.61
CA PHE A 18 2.83 -4.99 -3.41
C PHE A 18 4.18 -4.55 -3.99
N GLY A 19 5.23 -4.46 -3.17
CA GLY A 19 6.57 -4.15 -3.65
C GLY A 19 7.16 -5.21 -4.59
N HIS A 20 6.72 -6.48 -4.49
CA HIS A 20 7.07 -7.48 -5.49
C HIS A 20 6.42 -7.16 -6.84
N ILE A 21 5.12 -6.84 -6.86
CA ILE A 21 4.37 -6.48 -8.07
C ILE A 21 4.96 -5.23 -8.74
N LEU A 22 5.26 -4.18 -7.96
CA LEU A 22 5.81 -2.93 -8.49
C LEU A 22 7.20 -3.09 -9.15
N ARG A 23 7.95 -4.12 -8.76
CA ARG A 23 9.26 -4.43 -9.35
C ARG A 23 9.18 -5.31 -10.61
N ARG A 24 8.00 -5.88 -10.90
CA ARG A 24 7.79 -6.63 -12.14
C ARG A 24 7.54 -5.67 -13.29
N ASP A 25 7.57 -6.22 -14.49
CA ASP A 25 7.20 -5.53 -15.73
C ASP A 25 5.85 -4.80 -15.57
N ILE A 26 5.75 -3.59 -16.10
CA ILE A 26 4.53 -2.78 -16.08
C ILE A 26 3.37 -3.47 -16.83
N GLU A 27 3.71 -4.32 -17.80
CA GLU A 27 2.73 -4.98 -18.66
C GLU A 27 2.02 -6.16 -17.98
N ILE A 28 2.45 -6.57 -16.78
CA ILE A 28 1.76 -7.66 -16.07
C ILE A 28 0.33 -7.24 -15.71
N PRO A 29 -0.63 -8.18 -15.68
CA PRO A 29 -2.02 -7.87 -15.39
C PRO A 29 -2.25 -7.12 -14.07
N ALA A 30 -1.42 -7.38 -13.04
CA ALA A 30 -1.53 -6.72 -11.75
C ALA A 30 -1.18 -5.22 -11.80
N ASN A 31 -0.14 -4.84 -12.53
CA ASN A 31 0.24 -3.43 -12.71
C ASN A 31 -0.81 -2.69 -13.54
N LYS A 32 -1.22 -3.26 -14.68
CA LYS A 32 -2.31 -2.71 -15.50
C LYS A 32 -3.61 -2.53 -14.73
N SER A 33 -3.97 -3.50 -13.88
CA SER A 33 -5.18 -3.41 -13.04
C SER A 33 -5.09 -2.27 -12.02
N MET A 34 -3.89 -2.05 -11.44
CA MET A 34 -3.65 -0.97 -10.48
C MET A 34 -3.72 0.40 -11.16
N GLU A 35 -3.18 0.54 -12.36
CA GLU A 35 -3.25 1.79 -13.14
C GLU A 35 -4.68 2.09 -13.59
N ALA A 36 -5.39 1.07 -14.08
CA ALA A 36 -6.78 1.19 -14.49
C ALA A 36 -7.71 1.60 -13.33
N TYR A 37 -7.35 1.25 -12.08
CA TYR A 37 -8.10 1.68 -10.91
C TYR A 37 -8.16 3.20 -10.78
N PHE A 38 -7.05 3.91 -11.00
CA PHE A 38 -6.99 5.37 -10.87
C PHE A 38 -7.51 6.12 -12.10
N VAL A 39 -7.60 5.45 -13.27
CA VAL A 39 -8.17 6.03 -14.50
C VAL A 39 -9.71 5.97 -14.50
N ARG A 40 -10.31 4.93 -13.90
CA ARG A 40 -11.76 4.72 -13.91
C ARG A 40 -12.50 5.83 -13.14
N LYS A 41 -13.01 6.82 -13.88
CA LYS A 41 -13.97 7.80 -13.39
C LYS A 41 -15.39 7.29 -13.62
N GLY A 42 -16.08 6.94 -12.55
CA GLY A 42 -17.54 6.77 -12.59
C GLY A 42 -18.01 5.40 -13.05
N GLY A 43 -18.19 4.53 -12.07
CA GLY A 43 -19.12 3.40 -12.14
C GLY A 43 -19.51 3.09 -10.71
N LYS A 44 -20.75 3.40 -10.31
CA LYS A 44 -21.26 2.98 -9.00
C LYS A 44 -21.35 1.45 -9.07
N PHE A 45 -20.38 0.76 -8.48
CA PHE A 45 -20.52 -0.68 -8.26
C PHE A 45 -21.72 -0.88 -7.33
N LEU A 46 -22.76 -1.58 -7.80
CA LEU A 46 -23.92 -1.91 -7.00
C LEU A 46 -23.47 -2.90 -5.91
N GLY A 47 -23.28 -2.41 -4.68
CA GLY A 47 -22.89 -3.23 -3.53
C GLY A 47 -22.02 -2.51 -2.51
N ARG A 48 -21.67 -3.19 -1.41
CA ARG A 48 -20.72 -2.69 -0.42
C ARG A 48 -19.42 -2.34 -1.15
N PRO A 49 -18.82 -1.16 -0.92
CA PRO A 49 -17.51 -0.84 -1.47
C PRO A 49 -16.56 -1.97 -1.08
N ILE A 50 -16.10 -2.74 -2.08
CA ILE A 50 -15.03 -3.69 -1.84
C ILE A 50 -13.89 -2.84 -1.28
N THR A 51 -13.35 -3.22 -0.12
CA THR A 51 -12.13 -2.60 0.40
C THR A 51 -11.01 -2.91 -0.58
N THR A 52 -10.91 -2.08 -1.61
CA THR A 52 -9.97 -2.28 -2.71
C THR A 52 -8.55 -2.11 -2.17
N LEU A 53 -7.61 -2.89 -2.70
CA LEU A 53 -6.21 -2.87 -2.30
C LEU A 53 -5.63 -1.43 -2.24
N PRO A 54 -5.89 -0.51 -3.20
CA PRO A 54 -5.49 0.90 -3.11
C PRO A 54 -5.94 1.60 -1.84
N ASN A 55 -7.20 1.41 -1.42
CA ASN A 55 -7.72 2.03 -0.19
C ASN A 55 -7.01 1.52 1.06
N ALA A 56 -6.74 0.21 1.11
CA ALA A 56 -6.01 -0.39 2.23
C ALA A 56 -4.56 0.11 2.30
N LEU A 57 -3.89 0.22 1.16
CA LEU A 57 -2.54 0.77 1.05
C LEU A 57 -2.50 2.26 1.42
N ASN A 58 -3.45 3.06 0.92
CA ASN A 58 -3.53 4.49 1.24
C ASN A 58 -3.83 4.73 2.73
N LYS A 59 -4.67 3.89 3.35
CA LYS A 59 -4.88 3.91 4.82
C LYS A 59 -3.63 3.53 5.60
N ASP A 60 -2.80 2.64 5.06
CA ASP A 60 -1.52 2.32 5.69
C ASP A 60 -0.54 3.50 5.61
N LEU A 61 -0.49 4.17 4.45
CA LEU A 61 0.34 5.38 4.25
C LEU A 61 -0.11 6.56 5.10
N SER A 62 -1.42 6.73 5.35
CA SER A 62 -1.93 7.84 6.15
C SER A 62 -1.53 7.79 7.63
N ARG A 63 -0.89 6.70 8.09
CA ARG A 63 -0.31 6.60 9.43
C ARG A 63 1.07 7.25 9.53
N LEU A 64 1.73 7.47 8.40
CA LEU A 64 2.99 8.20 8.35
C LEU A 64 2.73 9.69 8.58
N PRO A 65 3.74 10.46 9.03
CA PRO A 65 3.62 11.91 9.18
C PRO A 65 3.07 12.57 7.91
N THR A 66 2.20 13.56 8.10
CA THR A 66 1.39 14.16 7.04
C THR A 66 2.26 14.67 5.88
N GLY A 67 2.05 14.09 4.69
CA GLY A 67 2.63 14.58 3.43
C GLY A 67 3.75 13.74 2.83
N GLU A 68 4.28 12.72 3.52
CA GLU A 68 5.38 11.91 2.96
C GLU A 68 4.94 11.11 1.73
N LEU A 69 3.84 10.36 1.82
CA LEU A 69 3.39 9.45 0.75
C LEU A 69 1.86 9.27 0.78
N ARG A 70 1.28 9.05 -0.40
CA ARG A 70 -0.14 8.74 -0.61
C ARG A 70 -0.29 7.80 -1.81
N LEU A 71 -1.46 7.21 -1.98
CA LEU A 71 -1.79 6.39 -3.14
C LEU A 71 -3.22 6.73 -3.61
N LYS A 72 -3.35 7.83 -4.36
CA LYS A 72 -4.64 8.34 -4.87
C LYS A 72 -4.66 8.51 -6.37
N THR A 73 -3.50 8.62 -7.02
CA THR A 73 -3.38 8.82 -8.47
C THR A 73 -2.35 7.86 -9.08
N ASN A 74 -2.24 7.85 -10.42
CA ASN A 74 -1.20 7.10 -11.10
C ASN A 74 0.20 7.67 -10.83
N GLU A 75 0.33 8.99 -10.69
CA GLU A 75 1.59 9.63 -10.34
C GLU A 75 2.07 9.19 -8.95
N ASP A 76 1.14 9.07 -7.99
CA ASP A 76 1.44 8.51 -6.68
C ASP A 76 1.92 7.03 -6.77
N LEU A 77 1.30 6.24 -7.66
CA LEU A 77 1.69 4.85 -7.93
C LEU A 77 3.09 4.76 -8.55
N ASP A 78 3.42 5.63 -9.50
CA ASP A 78 4.74 5.71 -10.13
C ASP A 78 5.81 6.13 -9.15
N HIS A 79 5.50 7.04 -8.24
CA HIS A 79 6.41 7.41 -7.15
C HIS A 79 6.66 6.23 -6.21
N LEU A 80 5.62 5.48 -5.81
CA LEU A 80 5.82 4.27 -5.01
C LEU A 80 6.61 3.19 -5.78
N ARG A 81 6.43 3.12 -7.09
CA ARG A 81 7.16 2.20 -7.97
C ARG A 81 8.65 2.53 -7.99
N SER A 82 9.03 3.81 -8.08
CA SER A 82 10.45 4.22 -8.03
C SER A 82 11.10 3.84 -6.70
N ILE A 83 10.40 4.05 -5.58
CA ILE A 83 10.85 3.63 -4.23
C ILE A 83 10.97 2.09 -4.15
N ALA A 84 10.05 1.35 -4.77
CA ALA A 84 10.03 -0.12 -4.70
C ALA A 84 11.22 -0.78 -5.41
N GLN A 85 11.80 -0.13 -6.43
CA GLN A 85 12.98 -0.63 -7.13
C GLN A 85 14.18 -0.75 -6.20
N ASP A 86 14.36 0.22 -5.31
CA ASP A 86 15.35 0.11 -4.23
C ASP A 86 14.79 -0.77 -3.10
N ARG A 87 15.34 -1.97 -2.97
CA ARG A 87 14.94 -2.93 -1.94
C ARG A 87 15.16 -2.42 -0.52
N GLN A 88 16.19 -1.61 -0.28
CA GLN A 88 16.48 -1.05 1.03
C GLN A 88 15.52 0.08 1.36
N GLN A 89 15.25 0.98 0.42
CA GLN A 89 14.25 2.03 0.61
C GLN A 89 12.85 1.44 0.85
N TRP A 90 12.45 0.44 0.05
CA TRP A 90 11.17 -0.25 0.25
C TRP A 90 11.06 -0.93 1.62
N LYS A 91 12.16 -1.55 2.09
CA LYS A 91 12.21 -2.19 3.42
C LYS A 91 12.14 -1.15 4.53
N GLY A 92 12.80 -0.01 4.37
CA GLY A 92 12.73 1.13 5.28
C GLY A 92 11.29 1.67 5.38
N LEU A 93 10.66 1.93 4.24
CA LEU A 93 9.26 2.36 4.17
C LEU A 93 8.31 1.38 4.85
N THR A 94 8.40 0.09 4.52
CA THR A 94 7.53 -0.94 5.11
C THR A 94 7.73 -1.06 6.64
N THR A 95 8.95 -0.82 7.11
CA THR A 95 9.27 -0.79 8.56
C THR A 95 8.60 0.40 9.23
N LYS A 96 8.75 1.61 8.67
CA LYS A 96 8.10 2.83 9.17
C LYS A 96 6.58 2.68 9.26
N ILE A 97 5.94 2.16 8.20
CA ILE A 97 4.48 1.94 8.17
C ILE A 97 4.05 0.97 9.28
N ARG A 98 4.83 -0.09 9.52
CA ARG A 98 4.55 -1.06 10.57
C ARG A 98 4.68 -0.43 11.96
N GLU A 99 5.74 0.33 12.20
CA GLU A 99 5.99 1.02 13.47
C GLU A 99 4.90 2.04 13.78
N ALA A 100 4.49 2.84 12.78
CA ALA A 100 3.36 3.75 12.90
C ALA A 100 2.05 2.99 13.23
N ALA A 101 1.82 1.85 12.57
CA ALA A 101 0.64 1.01 12.84
C ALA A 101 0.66 0.32 14.22
N GLU A 102 1.84 0.13 14.81
CA GLU A 102 2.01 -0.40 16.15
C GLU A 102 1.79 0.70 17.20
N ALA A 103 2.37 1.89 16.98
CA ALA A 103 2.20 3.07 17.85
C ALA A 103 0.74 3.51 17.97
N SER A 104 0.00 3.62 16.85
CA SER A 104 -1.42 3.99 16.89
C SER A 104 -2.33 3.00 17.64
N ARG A 105 -1.84 1.81 18.01
CA ARG A 105 -2.59 0.84 18.83
C ARG A 105 -2.22 0.87 20.30
N SER A 106 -1.15 1.56 20.68
CA SER A 106 -0.78 1.76 22.07
C SER A 106 -1.51 2.96 22.69
N GLU A 107 -2.16 3.77 21.87
CA GLU A 107 -2.95 4.95 22.24
C GLU A 107 -4.46 4.66 22.37
N ASP A 108 -4.90 3.47 21.91
CA ASP A 108 -6.28 2.93 22.05
C ASP A 108 -6.39 1.99 23.27
#